data_AF-A0AA86VH92-F1
#
_entry.id   AF-A0AA86VH92-F1
#
_cell.length_a   1.000
_cell.length_b   1.000
_cell.length_c   1.000
_cell.angle_alpha   90.00
_cell.angle_beta   90.00
_cell.angle_gamma   90.00
#
_symmetry.space_group_name_H-M   'P 1'
#
loop_
_entity.id
_entity.type
_entity.pdbx_description
1 polymer ?
#
loop_
_entity_poly.entity_id
_entity_poly.type
_entity_poly.pdbx_seq_one_letter_code
_entity_poly.pdbx_strand_id
1 'polypeptide(L)'
;MLGPSAISLKQIFPYDIDIYDEDYIRLMSSDGYTFVINKRASIQSNFLKLSQKKQYDLPFSKAVLEVVVKYLYYKLRWSVGVIQNGAIEVAQFPPIPENIAMDVAKASIFLEL
;
A
#
# COMPACT_ATOMS: atom_id res chain seq x y z
N MET A 1 33.73 -12.59 7.47
CA MET A 1 32.55 -11.72 7.60
C MET A 1 31.71 -11.92 6.35
N LEU A 2 30.59 -12.63 6.46
CA LEU A 2 29.62 -12.79 5.37
C LEU A 2 28.60 -11.65 5.51
N GLY A 3 28.50 -10.78 4.50
CA GLY A 3 27.49 -9.71 4.49
C GLY A 3 26.07 -10.29 4.51
N PRO A 4 25.06 -9.52 4.92
CA PRO A 4 23.69 -10.01 4.99
C PRO A 4 23.24 -10.46 3.59
N SER A 5 22.91 -11.75 3.49
CA SER A 5 22.35 -12.37 2.30
C SER A 5 21.11 -11.60 1.89
N ALA A 6 21.15 -10.90 0.75
CA ALA A 6 20.00 -10.19 0.22
C ALA A 6 18.86 -11.20 0.01
N ILE A 7 17.76 -11.04 0.75
CA ILE A 7 16.55 -11.86 0.59
C ILE A 7 16.06 -11.64 -0.83
N SER A 8 15.82 -12.73 -1.57
CA SER A 8 15.35 -12.65 -2.96
C SER A 8 13.95 -12.03 -2.99
N LEU A 9 13.71 -11.08 -3.89
CA LEU A 9 12.39 -10.46 -4.08
C LEU A 9 11.30 -11.52 -4.34
N LYS A 10 11.64 -12.68 -4.93
CA LYS A 10 10.73 -13.81 -5.13
C LYS A 10 10.25 -14.46 -3.82
N GLN A 11 10.99 -14.32 -2.73
CA GLN A 11 10.57 -14.82 -1.41
C GLN A 11 9.61 -13.85 -0.70
N ILE A 12 9.59 -12.58 -1.11
CA ILE A 12 8.81 -11.51 -0.49
C ILE A 12 7.47 -11.31 -1.22
N PHE A 13 7.44 -11.56 -2.53
CA PHE A 13 6.29 -11.29 -3.39
C PHE A 13 5.79 -12.55 -4.11
N PRO A 14 4.47 -12.80 -4.17
CA PRO A 14 3.90 -14.00 -4.78
C PRO A 14 3.88 -13.99 -6.32
N TYR A 15 4.63 -13.09 -6.96
CA TYR A 15 4.73 -12.94 -8.42
C TYR A 15 6.08 -12.34 -8.80
N ASP A 16 6.51 -12.57 -10.05
CA ASP A 16 7.69 -11.93 -10.61
C ASP A 16 7.44 -10.42 -10.72
N ILE A 17 8.25 -9.63 -10.00
CA ILE A 17 8.26 -8.17 -10.12
C ILE A 17 9.28 -7.84 -11.20
N ASP A 18 8.82 -7.44 -12.37
CA ASP A 18 9.68 -6.72 -13.30
C ASP A 18 9.85 -5.28 -12.78
N ILE A 19 11.06 -4.93 -12.39
CA ILE A 19 11.39 -3.56 -11.94
C ILE A 19 11.42 -2.55 -13.10
N TYR A 20 11.41 -3.03 -14.35
CA TYR A 20 11.38 -2.24 -15.57
C TYR A 20 9.97 -2.15 -16.20
N ASP A 21 9.02 -3.00 -15.78
CA ASP A 21 7.62 -3.00 -16.24
C ASP A 21 6.67 -2.98 -15.03
N GLU A 22 6.44 -1.79 -14.48
CA GLU A 22 5.62 -1.62 -13.29
C GLU A 22 4.12 -1.73 -13.63
N ASP A 23 3.47 -2.75 -13.07
CA ASP A 23 2.02 -2.89 -13.15
C ASP A 23 1.30 -1.85 -12.28
N TYR A 24 0.22 -1.27 -12.80
CA TYR A 24 -0.63 -0.31 -12.09
C TYR A 24 -2.08 -0.80 -11.98
N ILE A 25 -2.74 -0.41 -10.88
CA ILE A 25 -4.18 -0.59 -10.69
C ILE A 25 -4.88 0.76 -10.47
N ARG A 26 -6.19 0.79 -10.68
CA ARG A 26 -7.04 1.97 -10.47
C ARG A 26 -7.93 1.79 -9.25
N LEU A 27 -7.92 2.77 -8.34
CA LEU A 27 -8.88 2.88 -7.24
C LEU A 27 -9.79 4.07 -7.52
N MET A 28 -11.07 3.83 -7.75
CA MET A 28 -12.07 4.85 -7.98
C MET A 28 -12.79 5.16 -6.67
N SER A 29 -12.82 6.43 -6.29
CA SER A 29 -13.57 6.91 -5.12
C SER A 29 -15.05 7.08 -5.44
N SER A 30 -15.86 7.17 -4.38
CA SER A 30 -17.30 7.39 -4.47
C SER A 30 -17.68 8.75 -5.09
N ASP A 31 -16.77 9.72 -5.08
CA ASP A 31 -16.93 11.05 -5.71
C ASP A 31 -16.33 11.11 -7.13
N GLY A 32 -15.95 9.97 -7.71
CA GLY A 32 -15.53 9.83 -9.11
C GLY A 32 -14.04 10.11 -9.39
N TYR A 33 -13.24 10.39 -8.36
CA TYR A 33 -11.80 10.55 -8.52
C TYR A 33 -11.11 9.19 -8.69
N THR A 34 -10.11 9.12 -9.58
CA THR A 34 -9.36 7.89 -9.82
C THR A 34 -7.91 8.04 -9.36
N PHE A 35 -7.50 7.17 -8.43
CA PHE A 35 -6.11 7.00 -8.05
C PHE A 35 -5.49 5.88 -8.89
N VAL A 36 -4.33 6.16 -9.50
CA VAL A 36 -3.52 5.14 -10.17
C VAL A 36 -2.35 4.82 -9.23
N ILE A 37 -2.25 3.56 -8.80
CA ILE A 37 -1.22 3.12 -7.85
C ILE A 37 -0.47 1.89 -8.36
N ASN A 38 0.79 1.79 -7.95
CA ASN A 38 1.65 0.66 -8.28
C ASN A 38 1.10 -0.60 -7.61
N LYS A 39 1.10 -1.73 -8.31
CA LYS A 39 0.64 -3.03 -7.80
C LYS A 39 1.42 -3.48 -6.56
N ARG A 40 2.68 -3.06 -6.42
CA ARG A 40 3.49 -3.27 -5.21
C ARG A 40 2.93 -2.57 -3.97
N ALA A 41 2.34 -1.38 -4.14
CA ALA A 41 1.68 -0.69 -3.05
C ALA A 41 0.34 -1.36 -2.73
N SER A 42 -0.42 -1.78 -3.75
CA SER A 42 -1.74 -2.39 -3.54
C SER A 42 -1.69 -3.69 -2.74
N ILE A 43 -0.65 -4.51 -2.87
CA ILE A 43 -0.52 -5.76 -2.12
C ILE A 43 -0.30 -5.59 -0.61
N GLN A 44 -0.08 -4.37 -0.12
CA GLN A 44 -0.05 -4.07 1.31
C GLN A 44 -1.45 -4.19 1.96
N SER A 45 -2.51 -4.16 1.14
CA SER A 45 -3.89 -4.53 1.48
C SER A 45 -4.14 -5.99 1.12
N ASN A 46 -4.62 -6.79 2.08
CA ASN A 46 -5.00 -8.17 1.81
C ASN A 46 -6.17 -8.27 0.82
N PHE A 47 -7.17 -7.39 0.96
CA PHE A 47 -8.31 -7.30 0.05
C PHE A 47 -7.87 -7.11 -1.42
N LEU A 48 -6.99 -6.13 -1.68
CA LEU A 48 -6.49 -5.84 -3.02
C LEU A 48 -5.57 -6.96 -3.53
N LYS A 49 -4.75 -7.53 -2.66
CA LYS A 49 -3.84 -8.64 -2.98
C LYS A 49 -4.57 -9.89 -3.47
N LEU A 50 -5.69 -10.24 -2.83
CA LEU A 50 -6.45 -11.45 -3.13
C LEU A 50 -7.32 -11.33 -4.37
N SER A 51 -7.86 -10.13 -4.63
CA SER A 51 -8.82 -9.91 -5.71
C SER A 51 -8.17 -9.69 -7.09
N GLN A 52 -6.92 -9.20 -7.14
CA GLN A 52 -6.11 -9.03 -8.36
C GLN A 52 -6.81 -8.36 -9.56
N LYS A 53 -7.73 -7.40 -9.31
CA LYS A 53 -8.40 -6.64 -10.36
C LYS A 53 -7.52 -5.49 -10.84
N LYS A 54 -7.71 -5.05 -12.09
CA LYS A 54 -7.08 -3.83 -12.61
C LYS A 54 -7.76 -2.53 -12.14
N GLN A 55 -9.01 -2.62 -11.69
CA GLN A 55 -9.81 -1.49 -11.24
C GLN A 55 -10.72 -1.90 -10.07
N TYR A 56 -10.87 -0.99 -9.12
CA TYR A 56 -11.71 -1.12 -7.94
C TYR A 56 -12.56 0.14 -7.75
N ASP A 57 -13.87 -0.04 -7.67
CA ASP A 57 -14.79 1.01 -7.27
C ASP A 57 -15.01 0.90 -5.75
N LEU A 58 -14.51 1.89 -5.00
CA LEU A 58 -14.50 1.89 -3.55
C LEU A 58 -15.53 2.88 -2.99
N PRO A 59 -16.29 2.50 -1.95
CA PRO A 59 -17.34 3.34 -1.37
C PRO A 59 -16.78 4.42 -0.42
N PHE A 60 -15.65 5.01 -0.77
CA PHE A 60 -14.95 6.02 0.04
C PHE A 60 -14.66 7.26 -0.78
N SER A 61 -14.74 8.43 -0.15
CA SER A 61 -14.44 9.70 -0.80
C SER A 61 -12.97 9.80 -1.22
N LYS A 62 -12.67 10.75 -2.11
CA LYS A 62 -11.29 11.06 -2.52
C LYS A 62 -10.40 11.33 -1.31
N ALA A 63 -10.87 12.09 -0.33
CA ALA A 63 -10.09 12.47 0.85
C ALA A 63 -9.67 11.24 1.69
N VAL A 64 -10.58 10.28 1.86
CA VAL A 64 -10.30 9.03 2.58
C VAL A 64 -9.34 8.15 1.78
N LEU A 65 -9.59 7.98 0.47
CA LEU A 65 -8.70 7.19 -0.38
C LEU A 65 -7.31 7.79 -0.51
N GLU A 66 -7.17 9.11 -0.47
CA GLU A 66 -5.86 9.76 -0.48
C GLU A 66 -5.02 9.34 0.73
N VAL A 67 -5.61 9.28 1.93
CA VAL A 67 -4.94 8.80 3.14
C VAL A 67 -4.57 7.32 3.01
N VAL A 68 -5.51 6.50 2.54
CA VAL A 68 -5.29 5.06 2.30
C VAL A 68 -4.12 4.84 1.33
N VAL A 69 -4.10 5.55 0.20
CA VAL A 69 -3.03 5.43 -0.80
C VAL A 69 -1.68 5.83 -0.20
N LYS A 70 -1.63 6.96 0.53
CA LYS A 70 -0.41 7.37 1.26
C LYS A 70 0.03 6.28 2.24
N TYR A 71 -0.91 5.65 2.94
CA TYR A 71 -0.61 4.58 3.89
C TYR A 71 -0.09 3.30 3.20
N LEU A 72 -0.64 2.91 2.05
CA LEU A 72 -0.12 1.79 1.25
C LEU A 72 1.35 2.00 0.87
N TYR A 73 1.70 3.21 0.41
CA TYR A 73 3.10 3.54 0.08
C TYR A 73 3.98 3.65 1.31
N TYR A 74 3.47 4.20 2.41
CA TYR A 74 4.17 4.21 3.70
C TYR A 74 4.50 2.77 4.12
N LYS A 75 3.52 1.88 4.14
CA LYS A 75 3.69 0.47 4.51
C LYS A 75 4.66 -0.24 3.55
N LEU A 76 4.58 0.01 2.25
CA LEU A 76 5.55 -0.51 1.27
C LEU A 76 6.97 0.00 1.52
N ARG A 77 7.14 1.30 1.81
CA ARG A 77 8.45 1.92 2.06
C ARG A 77 9.13 1.34 3.30
N TRP A 78 8.32 0.98 4.30
CA TRP A 78 8.73 0.49 5.61
C TRP A 78 8.53 -1.02 5.78
N SER A 79 8.08 -1.77 4.77
CA SER A 79 7.86 -3.20 4.89
C SER A 79 9.21 -3.95 4.94
N VAL A 80 9.53 -4.44 6.14
CA VAL A 80 10.43 -5.55 6.54
C VAL A 80 11.87 -5.60 5.98
N GLY A 81 12.10 -5.46 4.67
CA GLY A 81 13.45 -5.58 4.09
C GLY A 81 14.41 -4.41 4.41
N VAL A 82 13.87 -3.24 4.77
CA VAL A 82 14.65 -2.01 5.04
C VAL A 82 14.96 -1.84 6.53
N ILE A 83 14.06 -2.32 7.41
CA ILE A 83 14.17 -2.13 8.87
C ILE A 83 14.93 -3.28 9.52
N GLN A 84 14.92 -4.50 8.95
CA GLN A 84 15.60 -5.66 9.52
C GLN A 84 17.13 -5.50 9.67
N ASN A 85 17.75 -4.53 8.99
CA ASN A 85 19.16 -4.20 9.16
C ASN A 85 19.42 -3.16 10.28
N GLY A 86 18.41 -2.84 11.10
CA GLY A 86 18.56 -2.08 12.35
C GLY A 86 18.97 -0.62 12.21
N ALA A 87 19.04 -0.08 10.98
CA ALA A 87 19.72 1.18 10.71
C ALA A 87 18.80 2.37 10.42
N ILE A 88 17.47 2.21 10.44
CA ILE A 88 16.56 3.29 10.01
C ILE A 88 15.37 3.41 10.98
N GLU A 89 15.29 4.58 11.62
CA GLU A 89 14.11 5.01 12.39
C GLU A 89 12.90 5.13 11.45
N VAL A 90 11.80 4.48 11.81
CA VAL A 90 10.55 4.57 11.05
C VAL A 90 9.91 5.92 11.33
N ALA A 91 9.79 6.74 10.29
CA ALA A 91 9.10 8.02 10.41
C ALA A 91 7.64 7.81 10.82
N GLN A 92 7.10 8.67 11.68
CA GLN A 92 5.68 8.63 12.03
C GLN A 92 4.81 8.91 10.79
N PHE A 93 3.71 8.18 10.64
CA PHE A 93 2.72 8.51 9.61
C PHE A 93 2.04 9.85 9.96
N PRO A 94 1.79 10.75 8.99
CA PRO A 94 1.18 12.05 9.27
C PRO A 94 -0.18 11.93 9.97
N PRO A 95 -0.54 12.89 10.85
CA PRO A 95 -1.84 12.91 11.48
C PRO A 95 -2.98 12.89 10.46
N ILE A 96 -4.00 12.07 10.74
CA ILE A 96 -5.21 11.99 9.93
C ILE A 96 -6.17 13.09 10.41
N PRO A 97 -6.73 13.92 9.51
CA PRO A 97 -7.70 14.94 9.90
C PRO A 97 -8.92 14.34 10.62
N GLU A 98 -9.31 14.94 11.74
CA GLU A 98 -10.37 14.41 12.62
C GLU A 98 -11.71 14.22 11.90
N ASN A 99 -12.03 15.13 10.97
CA ASN A 99 -13.27 15.09 10.19
C ASN A 99 -13.40 13.88 9.25
N ILE A 100 -12.30 13.18 8.94
CA ILE A 100 -12.31 11.97 8.10
C ILE A 100 -11.78 10.73 8.83
N ALA A 101 -11.31 10.86 10.07
CA ALA A 101 -10.64 9.79 10.81
C ALA A 101 -11.51 8.52 10.94
N MET A 102 -12.81 8.70 11.21
CA MET A 102 -13.76 7.59 11.32
C MET A 102 -13.92 6.83 9.98
N ASP A 103 -13.98 7.56 8.86
CA ASP A 103 -14.13 6.92 7.55
C ASP A 103 -12.83 6.28 7.06
N VAL A 104 -11.68 6.83 7.45
CA VAL A 104 -10.38 6.16 7.25
C VAL A 104 -10.31 4.85 8.05
N ALA A 105 -10.81 4.82 9.29
CA ALA A 105 -10.89 3.58 10.06
C ALA A 105 -11.82 2.53 9.43
N LYS A 106 -12.97 2.95 8.87
CA LYS A 106 -13.83 2.04 8.08
C LYS A 106 -13.11 1.53 6.84
N ALA A 107 -12.40 2.40 6.13
CA ALA A 107 -11.63 2.02 4.95
C ALA A 107 -10.48 1.05 5.29
N SER A 108 -9.81 1.21 6.43
CA SER A 108 -8.75 0.29 6.86
C SER A 108 -9.29 -1.11 7.17
N ILE A 109 -10.48 -1.20 7.78
CA ILE A 109 -11.15 -2.49 8.00
C ILE A 109 -11.56 -3.11 6.67
N PHE A 110 -12.21 -2.34 5.79
CA PHE A 110 -12.67 -2.82 4.48
C PHE A 110 -11.53 -3.33 3.60
N LEU A 111 -10.40 -2.59 3.59
CA LEU A 111 -9.24 -2.94 2.78
C LEU A 111 -8.27 -3.88 3.48
N GLU A 112 -8.56 -4.29 4.73
CA GLU A 112 -7.70 -5.16 5.53
C GLU A 112 -6.24 -4.64 5.61
N LEU A 113 -6.09 -3.41 6.11
CA LEU A 113 -4.82 -2.65 6.13
C LEU A 113 -4.05 -2.70 7.46
#